data_AF-A0A2M8EE03-F1
#
_entry.id   AF-A0A2M8EE03-F1
#
_cell.length_a   1.000
_cell.length_b   1.000
_cell.length_c   1.000
_cell.angle_alpha   90.00
_cell.angle_beta   90.00
_cell.angle_gamma   90.00
#
_symmetry.space_group_name_H-M   'P 1'
#
loop_
_entity.id
_entity.type
_entity.pdbx_description
1 polymer ?
#
loop_
_entity_poly.entity_id
_entity_poly.type
_entity_poly.pdbx_seq_one_letter_code
_entity_poly.pdbx_strand_id
1 'polypeptide(L)'
;SLLIAPMVVPIVVVAVSTYIFFARIGLNDTYLGLVLVHAALGAPFVLTTVLATLQSFNDNLVRASLSLGANPLMTFFRITLPIIAPGVISGALFAFATSFDEVVVTLFIAGPTQVTLPRQMFTGIRENINPTIAAVATLLIIFTTTLMLALEWLRGRRR
;
A
#
# COMPACT_ATOMS: atom_id res chain seq x y z
N SER A 1 15.02 7.53 6.48
CA SER A 1 15.35 7.96 5.10
C SER A 1 15.20 6.82 4.11
N LEU A 2 15.85 5.66 4.30
CA LEU A 2 15.80 4.53 3.36
C LEU A 2 14.38 3.99 3.08
N LEU A 3 13.53 3.89 4.10
CA LEU A 3 12.16 3.38 3.96
C LEU A 3 11.21 4.28 3.16
N ILE A 4 11.58 5.54 2.89
CA ILE A 4 10.78 6.49 2.08
C ILE A 4 11.26 6.47 0.62
N ALA A 5 12.40 5.81 0.33
CA ALA A 5 12.99 5.78 -1.01
C ALA A 5 12.00 5.40 -2.14
N PRO A 6 11.08 4.43 -1.97
CA PRO A 6 10.12 4.09 -3.04
C PRO A 6 9.19 5.25 -3.44
N MET A 7 8.96 6.25 -2.58
CA MET A 7 8.15 7.42 -2.93
C MET A 7 8.88 8.44 -3.82
N VAL A 8 10.22 8.45 -3.76
CA VAL A 8 11.05 9.46 -4.44
C VAL A 8 11.65 8.90 -5.74
N VAL A 9 11.94 7.60 -5.76
CA VAL A 9 12.51 6.94 -6.93
C VAL A 9 11.45 6.85 -8.03
N PRO A 10 11.79 7.21 -9.29
CA PRO A 10 10.86 7.06 -10.40
C PRO A 10 10.37 5.62 -10.54
N ILE A 11 9.06 5.43 -10.68
CA ILE A 11 8.43 4.09 -10.66
C ILE A 11 8.98 3.14 -11.73
N VAL A 12 9.36 3.68 -12.90
CA VAL A 12 9.98 2.91 -13.99
C VAL A 12 11.34 2.34 -13.56
N VAL A 13 12.13 3.10 -12.79
CA VAL A 13 13.42 2.63 -12.25
C VAL A 13 13.18 1.50 -11.25
N VAL A 14 12.15 1.61 -10.40
CA VAL A 14 11.74 0.54 -9.48
C VAL A 14 11.33 -0.70 -10.25
N ALA A 15 10.51 -0.56 -11.30
CA ALA A 15 10.04 -1.66 -12.13
C ALA A 15 11.21 -2.43 -12.77
N VAL A 16 12.11 -1.73 -13.47
CA VAL A 16 13.28 -2.33 -14.14
C VAL A 16 14.21 -2.99 -13.13
N SER A 17 14.53 -2.29 -12.02
CA SER A 17 15.45 -2.80 -11.01
C SER A 17 14.90 -4.07 -10.35
N THR A 18 13.60 -4.06 -10.03
CA THR A 18 12.94 -5.19 -9.39
C THR A 18 12.81 -6.36 -10.35
N TYR A 19 12.50 -6.13 -11.63
CA TYR A 19 12.49 -7.17 -12.66
C TYR A 19 13.84 -7.89 -12.77
N ILE A 20 14.94 -7.13 -12.86
CA ILE A 20 16.29 -7.71 -12.95
C ILE A 20 16.64 -8.50 -11.69
N PHE A 21 16.28 -7.98 -10.51
CA PHE A 21 16.54 -8.64 -9.24
C PHE A 21 15.72 -9.93 -9.09
N PHE A 22 14.41 -9.87 -9.34
CA PHE A 22 13.49 -11.01 -9.21
C PHE A 22 13.72 -12.08 -10.27
N ALA A 23 14.21 -11.73 -11.46
CA ALA A 23 14.65 -12.70 -12.45
C ALA A 23 15.74 -13.64 -11.91
N ARG A 24 16.68 -13.12 -11.11
CA ARG A 24 17.80 -13.92 -10.56
C ARG A 24 17.35 -14.93 -9.51
N ILE A 25 16.28 -14.62 -8.79
CA ILE A 25 15.76 -15.42 -7.68
C ILE A 25 14.45 -16.17 -8.04
N GLY A 26 14.03 -16.11 -9.30
CA GLY A 26 12.85 -16.83 -9.80
C GLY A 26 11.51 -16.29 -9.29
N LEU A 27 11.42 -14.99 -8.97
CA LEU A 27 10.18 -14.36 -8.48
C LEU A 27 9.39 -13.63 -9.56
N ASN A 28 9.96 -13.44 -10.76
CA ASN A 28 9.20 -12.95 -11.90
C ASN A 28 8.08 -13.94 -12.27
N ASP A 29 6.98 -13.42 -12.81
CA ASP A 29 5.84 -14.23 -13.23
C ASP A 29 5.18 -15.03 -12.09
N THR A 30 5.38 -14.60 -10.83
CA THR A 30 4.74 -15.21 -9.66
C THR A 30 3.85 -14.22 -8.91
N TYR A 31 2.79 -14.73 -8.29
CA TYR A 31 1.96 -13.92 -7.39
C TYR A 31 2.76 -13.43 -6.18
N LEU A 32 3.68 -14.24 -5.66
CA LEU A 32 4.51 -13.87 -4.52
C LEU A 32 5.41 -12.68 -4.87
N GLY A 33 6.06 -12.69 -6.03
CA GLY A 33 6.82 -11.56 -6.53
C GLY A 33 5.96 -10.30 -6.60
N LEU A 34 4.80 -10.37 -7.25
CA LEU A 34 3.89 -9.22 -7.33
C LEU A 34 3.49 -8.70 -5.95
N VAL A 35 3.07 -9.56 -5.03
CA VAL A 35 2.68 -9.16 -3.67
C VAL A 35 3.84 -8.45 -2.96
N LEU A 36 5.06 -8.96 -3.07
CA LEU A 36 6.23 -8.33 -2.43
C LEU A 36 6.52 -6.93 -2.98
N VAL A 37 6.43 -6.73 -4.30
CA VAL A 37 6.70 -5.39 -4.86
C VAL A 37 5.60 -4.41 -4.49
N HIS A 38 4.34 -4.81 -4.60
CA HIS A 38 3.22 -3.98 -4.20
C HIS A 38 3.27 -3.63 -2.70
N ALA A 39 3.67 -4.58 -1.84
CA ALA A 39 3.89 -4.33 -0.43
C ALA A 39 5.05 -3.34 -0.20
N ALA A 40 6.15 -3.45 -0.94
CA ALA A 40 7.29 -2.54 -0.84
C ALA A 40 6.94 -1.11 -1.30
N LEU A 41 6.11 -0.98 -2.34
CA LEU A 41 5.61 0.31 -2.82
C LEU A 41 4.60 0.94 -1.84
N GLY A 42 3.79 0.13 -1.18
CA GLY A 42 2.80 0.57 -0.20
C GLY A 42 3.39 0.90 1.18
N ALA A 43 4.50 0.27 1.57
CA ALA A 43 5.11 0.40 2.90
C ALA A 43 5.39 1.85 3.35
N PRO A 44 5.89 2.77 2.51
CA PRO A 44 6.13 4.16 2.90
C PRO A 44 4.84 4.89 3.33
N PHE A 45 3.70 4.59 2.70
CA PHE A 45 2.41 5.18 3.05
C PHE A 45 1.95 4.72 4.43
N VAL A 46 2.08 3.43 4.72
CA VAL A 46 1.79 2.90 6.06
C VAL A 46 2.72 3.51 7.11
N LEU A 47 4.01 3.59 6.81
CA LEU A 47 5.00 4.12 7.73
C LEU A 47 4.71 5.59 8.06
N THR A 48 4.45 6.42 7.05
CA THR A 48 4.21 7.86 7.25
C THR A 48 2.96 8.13 8.09
N THR A 49 1.86 7.42 7.85
CA THR A 49 0.63 7.59 8.64
C THR A 49 0.78 7.08 10.07
N VAL A 50 1.45 5.94 10.27
CA VAL A 50 1.69 5.37 11.59
C VAL A 50 2.62 6.27 12.41
N LEU A 51 3.71 6.76 11.81
CA LEU A 51 4.62 7.70 12.46
C LEU A 51 3.91 8.99 12.86
N ALA A 52 3.03 9.52 12.01
CA ALA A 52 2.23 10.70 12.35
C ALA A 52 1.33 10.46 13.57
N THR A 53 0.72 9.26 13.69
CA THR A 53 -0.07 8.92 14.89
C THR A 53 0.78 8.71 16.15
N LEU A 54 1.99 8.17 15.98
CA LEU A 54 2.94 7.96 17.08
C LEU A 54 3.49 9.29 17.64
N GLN A 55 3.58 10.35 16.83
CA GLN A 55 4.02 11.67 17.31
C GLN A 55 3.10 12.24 18.41
N SER A 56 1.81 11.90 18.37
CA SER A 56 0.83 12.28 19.39
C SER A 56 0.64 11.23 20.50
N PHE A 57 1.40 10.13 20.49
CA PHE A 57 1.23 9.02 21.40
C PHE A 57 1.83 9.31 22.78
N ASN A 58 1.10 8.98 23.85
CA ASN A 58 1.57 9.15 25.22
C ASN A 58 2.28 7.88 25.72
N ASP A 59 3.61 7.90 25.74
CA ASP A 59 4.45 6.78 26.21
C ASP A 59 4.21 6.38 27.67
N ASN A 60 3.58 7.25 28.48
CA ASN A 60 3.22 6.89 29.86
C ASN A 60 2.23 5.72 29.91
N LEU A 61 1.40 5.53 28.88
CA LEU A 61 0.48 4.39 28.80
C LEU A 61 1.23 3.05 28.68
N VAL A 62 2.34 3.05 27.93
CA VAL A 62 3.22 1.88 27.80
C VAL A 62 3.92 1.61 29.13
N ARG A 63 4.50 2.64 29.75
CA ARG A 63 5.17 2.53 31.05
C ARG A 63 4.22 2.03 32.13
N ALA A 64 3.00 2.55 32.20
CA ALA A 64 1.98 2.10 33.14
C ALA A 64 1.60 0.63 32.93
N SER A 65 1.42 0.20 31.67
CA SER A 65 1.14 -1.20 31.35
C SER A 65 2.26 -2.14 31.80
N LEU A 66 3.53 -1.77 31.55
CA LEU A 66 4.68 -2.56 31.96
C LEU A 66 4.83 -2.61 33.50
N SER A 67 4.61 -1.49 34.19
CA SER A 67 4.63 -1.43 35.66
C SER A 67 3.56 -2.29 36.34
N LEU A 68 2.44 -2.56 35.64
CA LEU A 68 1.39 -3.49 36.09
C LEU A 68 1.70 -4.97 35.78
N GLY A 69 2.91 -5.27 35.30
CA GLY A 69 3.38 -6.64 35.02
C GLY A 69 2.99 -7.17 33.64
N ALA A 70 2.46 -6.34 32.73
CA ALA A 70 2.24 -6.77 31.36
C ALA A 70 3.58 -6.94 30.63
N ASN A 71 3.66 -7.92 29.72
CA ASN A 71 4.81 -8.05 28.83
C ASN A 71 4.67 -7.14 27.58
N PRO A 72 5.77 -6.84 26.86
CA PRO A 72 5.75 -5.91 25.72
C PRO A 72 4.78 -6.30 24.60
N LEU A 73 4.59 -7.60 24.32
CA LEU A 73 3.65 -8.08 23.30
C LEU A 73 2.21 -7.77 23.71
N MET A 74 1.85 -8.04 24.97
CA MET A 74 0.54 -7.73 25.53
C MET A 74 0.29 -6.21 25.51
N THR A 75 1.27 -5.40 25.91
CA THR A 75 1.19 -3.94 25.86
C THR A 75 0.99 -3.43 24.43
N PHE A 76 1.69 -4.01 23.45
CA PHE A 76 1.50 -3.66 22.05
C PHE A 76 0.06 -3.92 21.58
N PHE A 77 -0.46 -5.13 21.74
CA PHE A 77 -1.79 -5.47 21.23
C PHE A 77 -2.94 -4.83 22.01
N ARG A 78 -2.78 -4.58 23.32
CA ARG A 78 -3.85 -4.00 24.15
C ARG A 78 -3.83 -2.49 24.28
N ILE A 79 -2.66 -1.87 24.16
CA ILE A 79 -2.49 -0.43 24.39
C ILE A 79 -2.02 0.26 23.11
N THR A 80 -0.84 -0.09 22.61
CA THR A 80 -0.24 0.65 21.49
C THR A 80 -1.07 0.52 20.21
N LEU A 81 -1.37 -0.72 19.79
CA LEU A 81 -2.06 -1.01 18.53
C LEU A 81 -3.45 -0.38 18.46
N PRO A 82 -4.35 -0.50 19.46
CA PRO A 82 -5.66 0.15 19.41
C PRO A 82 -5.58 1.68 19.30
N ILE A 83 -4.57 2.30 19.94
CA ILE A 83 -4.37 3.75 19.91
C ILE A 83 -3.84 4.21 18.54
N ILE A 84 -2.92 3.46 17.93
CA ILE A 84 -2.38 3.79 16.58
C ILE A 84 -3.18 3.18 15.43
N ALA A 85 -4.16 2.32 15.70
CA ALA A 85 -5.06 1.71 14.70
C ALA A 85 -5.65 2.71 13.70
N PRO A 86 -6.05 3.94 14.09
CA PRO A 86 -6.43 5.00 13.14
C PRO A 86 -5.40 5.24 12.03
N GLY A 87 -4.13 5.34 12.41
CA GLY A 87 -3.00 5.58 11.50
C GLY A 87 -2.66 4.36 10.68
N VAL A 88 -2.74 3.16 11.28
CA VAL A 88 -2.56 1.88 10.58
C VAL A 88 -3.60 1.71 9.49
N ILE A 89 -4.89 1.90 9.81
CA ILE A 89 -6.00 1.79 8.83
C ILE A 89 -5.84 2.82 7.71
N SER A 90 -5.52 4.06 8.06
CA SER A 90 -5.28 5.11 7.05
C SER A 90 -4.15 4.75 6.11
N GLY A 91 -3.03 4.26 6.67
CA GLY A 91 -1.86 3.84 5.92
C GLY A 91 -2.13 2.64 5.02
N ALA A 92 -2.84 1.64 5.53
CA ALA A 92 -3.22 0.44 4.78
C ALA A 92 -4.07 0.79 3.57
N LEU A 93 -4.99 1.75 3.70
CA LEU A 93 -5.86 2.19 2.62
C LEU A 93 -5.11 3.02 1.56
N PHE A 94 -4.15 3.87 1.95
CA PHE A 94 -3.25 4.52 0.98
C PHE A 94 -2.39 3.50 0.24
N ALA A 95 -1.77 2.56 0.97
CA ALA A 95 -0.98 1.49 0.38
C ALA A 95 -1.80 0.65 -0.61
N PHE A 96 -3.05 0.33 -0.24
CA PHE A 96 -3.98 -0.37 -1.11
C PHE A 96 -4.29 0.45 -2.37
N ALA A 97 -4.66 1.73 -2.24
CA ALA A 97 -4.98 2.59 -3.38
C ALA A 97 -3.79 2.71 -4.34
N THR A 98 -2.58 2.96 -3.82
CA THR A 98 -1.36 3.00 -4.63
C THR A 98 -1.09 1.67 -5.31
N SER A 99 -1.21 0.55 -4.59
CA SER A 99 -1.03 -0.79 -5.14
C SER A 99 -2.07 -1.11 -6.22
N PHE A 100 -3.31 -0.66 -6.04
CA PHE A 100 -4.43 -0.97 -6.91
C PHE A 100 -4.35 -0.22 -8.24
N ASP A 101 -3.84 1.00 -8.24
CA ASP A 101 -3.63 1.81 -9.45
C ASP A 101 -2.28 1.53 -10.14
N GLU A 102 -1.45 0.63 -9.60
CA GLU A 102 -0.10 0.37 -10.11
C GLU A 102 -0.10 -0.53 -11.36
N VAL A 103 0.16 0.07 -12.51
CA VAL A 103 0.25 -0.61 -13.81
C VAL A 103 1.68 -0.78 -14.32
N VAL A 104 2.58 0.14 -13.98
CA VAL A 104 3.93 0.17 -14.56
C VAL A 104 4.72 -1.03 -14.08
N VAL A 105 4.78 -1.25 -12.77
CA VAL A 105 5.55 -2.36 -12.20
C VAL A 105 4.95 -3.71 -12.58
N THR A 106 3.63 -3.82 -12.62
CA THR A 106 2.94 -5.06 -13.02
C THR A 106 3.24 -5.43 -14.46
N LEU A 107 3.36 -4.46 -15.37
CA LEU A 107 3.74 -4.73 -16.76
C LEU A 107 5.15 -5.33 -16.92
N PHE A 108 6.07 -5.05 -16.01
CA PHE A 108 7.42 -5.59 -16.06
C PHE A 108 7.52 -6.98 -15.42
N ILE A 109 6.84 -7.22 -14.30
CA ILE A 109 7.08 -8.39 -13.43
C ILE A 109 5.99 -9.47 -13.60
N ALA A 110 4.78 -9.11 -14.05
CA ALA A 110 3.67 -10.04 -14.11
C ALA A 110 3.70 -10.92 -15.38
N GLY A 111 3.58 -12.23 -15.18
CA GLY A 111 3.52 -13.22 -16.26
C GLY A 111 2.12 -13.35 -16.86
N PRO A 112 1.93 -14.16 -17.92
CA PRO A 112 0.64 -14.30 -18.61
C PRO A 112 -0.52 -14.71 -17.70
N THR A 113 -0.23 -15.45 -16.62
CA THR A 113 -1.21 -15.94 -15.66
C THR A 113 -1.57 -14.92 -14.59
N GLN A 114 -0.72 -13.92 -14.33
CA GLN A 114 -0.97 -12.89 -13.33
C GLN A 114 -1.57 -11.65 -13.98
N VAL A 115 -2.87 -11.70 -14.23
CA VAL A 115 -3.61 -10.58 -14.81
C VAL A 115 -4.15 -9.69 -13.68
N THR A 116 -3.69 -8.44 -13.64
CA THR A 116 -4.28 -7.39 -12.80
C THR A 116 -5.23 -6.54 -13.64
N LEU A 117 -6.21 -5.93 -12.98
CA LEU A 117 -7.19 -5.09 -13.66
C LEU A 117 -6.54 -3.91 -14.42
N PRO A 118 -5.60 -3.14 -13.85
CA PRO A 118 -4.93 -2.06 -14.58
C PRO A 118 -4.11 -2.55 -15.77
N ARG A 119 -3.45 -3.71 -15.64
CA ARG A 119 -2.70 -4.32 -16.74
C ARG A 119 -3.62 -4.70 -17.89
N GLN A 120 -4.75 -5.34 -17.60
CA GLN A 120 -5.71 -5.77 -18.61
C GLN A 120 -6.33 -4.58 -19.35
N MET A 121 -6.60 -3.49 -18.63
CA MET A 121 -7.05 -2.24 -19.25
C MET A 121 -5.97 -1.65 -20.15
N PHE A 122 -4.71 -1.62 -19.70
CA PHE A 122 -3.60 -1.10 -20.49
C PHE A 122 -3.36 -1.90 -21.78
N THR A 123 -3.39 -3.23 -21.70
CA THR A 123 -3.29 -4.09 -22.90
C THR A 123 -4.50 -3.90 -23.80
N GLY A 124 -5.71 -3.78 -23.23
CA GLY A 124 -6.95 -3.51 -23.96
C GLY A 124 -6.88 -2.24 -24.79
N ILE A 125 -6.36 -1.13 -24.25
CA ILE A 125 -6.24 0.16 -24.98
C ILE A 125 -5.33 0.01 -26.20
N ARG A 126 -4.28 -0.81 -26.11
CA ARG A 126 -3.31 -1.02 -27.19
C ARG A 126 -3.85 -1.91 -28.30
N GLU A 127 -4.67 -2.91 -27.95
CA GLU A 127 -5.13 -3.93 -28.89
C GLU A 127 -6.48 -3.60 -29.53
N ASN A 128 -7.40 -2.93 -28.80
CA ASN A 128 -8.72 -2.54 -29.29
C ASN A 128 -9.28 -1.33 -28.52
N ILE A 129 -9.59 -0.21 -29.20
CA ILE A 129 -10.28 0.93 -28.58
C ILE A 129 -11.76 0.56 -28.35
N ASN A 130 -12.04 -0.13 -27.25
CA ASN A 130 -13.38 -0.56 -26.85
C ASN A 130 -13.94 0.38 -25.76
N PRO A 131 -15.19 0.90 -25.90
CA PRO A 131 -15.81 1.77 -24.89
C PRO A 131 -15.93 1.14 -23.49
N THR A 132 -15.87 -0.19 -23.38
CA THR A 132 -15.84 -0.89 -22.09
C THR A 132 -14.66 -0.49 -21.21
N ILE A 133 -13.49 -0.19 -21.79
CA ILE A 133 -12.31 0.22 -21.02
C ILE A 133 -12.54 1.57 -20.36
N ALA A 134 -13.16 2.51 -21.08
CA ALA A 134 -13.52 3.80 -20.52
C ALA A 134 -14.54 3.66 -19.38
N ALA A 135 -15.52 2.75 -19.51
CA ALA A 135 -16.48 2.46 -18.45
C ALA A 135 -15.82 1.83 -17.20
N VAL A 136 -14.86 0.92 -17.37
CA VAL A 136 -14.11 0.37 -16.23
C VAL A 136 -13.23 1.45 -15.59
N ALA A 137 -12.59 2.31 -16.38
CA ALA A 137 -11.77 3.40 -15.87
C ALA A 137 -12.56 4.38 -15.00
N THR A 138 -13.78 4.77 -15.42
CA THR A 138 -14.63 5.64 -14.61
C THR A 138 -15.07 4.97 -13.32
N LEU A 139 -15.41 3.69 -13.35
CA LEU A 139 -15.73 2.92 -12.14
C LEU A 139 -14.54 2.85 -11.18
N LEU A 140 -13.33 2.64 -11.69
CA LEU A 140 -12.13 2.62 -10.85
C LEU A 140 -11.85 3.98 -10.23
N ILE A 141 -11.95 5.07 -11.00
CA ILE A 141 -11.79 6.43 -10.48
C ILE A 141 -12.82 6.70 -9.38
N ILE A 142 -14.09 6.34 -9.59
CA ILE A 142 -15.14 6.50 -8.58
C ILE A 142 -14.80 5.69 -7.33
N PHE A 143 -14.38 4.43 -7.48
CA PHE A 143 -14.03 3.55 -6.39
C PHE A 143 -12.86 4.09 -5.56
N THR A 144 -11.73 4.42 -6.19
CA THR A 144 -10.53 4.93 -5.50
C THR A 144 -10.78 6.29 -4.86
N THR A 145 -11.51 7.18 -5.54
CA THR A 145 -11.92 8.49 -4.99
C THR A 145 -12.83 8.32 -3.77
N THR A 146 -13.84 7.46 -3.86
CA THR A 146 -14.75 7.21 -2.73
C THR A 146 -14.00 6.63 -1.53
N LEU A 147 -13.06 5.71 -1.79
CA LEU A 147 -12.21 5.13 -0.75
C LEU A 147 -11.36 6.20 -0.05
N MET A 148 -10.74 7.12 -0.81
CA MET A 148 -9.95 8.21 -0.26
C MET A 148 -10.78 9.26 0.47
N LEU A 149 -11.98 9.59 -0.01
CA LEU A 149 -12.90 10.51 0.68
C LEU A 149 -13.42 9.90 1.98
N ALA A 150 -13.76 8.61 1.99
CA ALA A 150 -14.19 7.91 3.21
C ALA A 150 -13.08 7.91 4.27
N LEU A 151 -11.82 7.77 3.84
CA LEU A 151 -10.64 7.92 4.68
C LEU A 151 -10.51 9.31 5.30
N GLU A 152 -10.55 10.37 4.47
CA GLU A 152 -10.44 11.74 4.95
C GLU A 152 -11.54 12.07 5.95
N TRP A 153 -12.77 11.64 5.67
CA TRP A 153 -13.90 11.83 6.58
C TRP A 153 -13.68 11.13 7.93
N LEU A 154 -13.13 9.90 7.93
CA LEU A 154 -12.81 9.17 9.16
C LEU A 154 -11.68 9.84 9.96
N ARG A 155 -10.72 10.48 9.27
CA ARG A 155 -9.63 11.26 9.90
C ARG A 155 -10.14 12.58 10.47
N GLY A 156 -11.04 13.27 9.76
CA GLY A 156 -11.63 14.55 10.18
C GLY A 156 -12.41 14.47 11.49
N ARG A 157 -13.02 13.31 11.79
CA ARG A 157 -13.73 13.07 13.07
C ARG A 157 -12.84 12.95 14.31
N ARG A 158 -11.52 12.81 14.14
CA ARG A 158 -10.56 12.62 15.25
C ARG A 158 -9.75 13.88 15.58
N ARG A 159 -9.90 14.95 14.80
CA ARG A 159 -9.44 16.30 15.16
C ARG A 159 -10.54 17.00 15.93
#